data_AF-A0A960BN89-F1
#
_entry.id   AF-A0A960BN89-F1
#
_cell.length_a   1.000
_cell.length_b   1.000
_cell.length_c   1.000
_cell.angle_alpha   90.00
_cell.angle_beta   90.00
_cell.angle_gamma   90.00
#
_symmetry.space_group_name_H-M   'P 1'
#
loop_
_entity.id
_entity.type
_entity.pdbx_description
1 polymer ?
#
loop_
_entity_poly.entity_id
_entity_poly.type
_entity_poly.pdbx_seq_one_letter_code
_entity_poly.pdbx_strand_id
1 'polypeptide(L)'
;MIGARWVKDQFWLIPASLCLAAVVLAQTLVLVGRSVDMPALWLGELGPSSAGDLMGVLAGSLLTATATTFSITIAVIVLTSSAFGARLVRNFMDDRGSQVVLGMFLGSFLYAVIVLRSITADSVPALAVNVALILTLVDVGLLVYYIHHITDSVQLATLSRRLGAEFEQVIQAVYPEDTSHDEP
;
A
#
# COMPACT_ATOMS: atom_id res chain seq x y z
N MET A 1 23.13 22.39 6.73
CA MET A 1 22.84 21.02 6.22
C MET A 1 22.00 20.20 7.22
N ILE A 2 20.91 20.76 7.76
CA ILE A 2 20.08 20.10 8.81
C ILE A 2 18.73 19.59 8.24
N GLY A 3 18.33 20.00 7.03
CA GLY A 3 17.06 19.62 6.42
C GLY A 3 17.00 18.22 5.77
N ALA A 4 18.13 17.58 5.48
CA ALA A 4 18.15 16.34 4.70
C ALA A 4 17.83 15.06 5.50
N ARG A 5 17.81 15.12 6.84
CA ARG A 5 17.50 13.95 7.69
C ARG A 5 16.00 13.75 7.92
N TRP A 6 15.21 14.81 7.90
CA TRP A 6 13.75 14.76 8.06
C TRP A 6 13.03 14.15 6.85
N VAL A 7 13.65 14.23 5.67
CA VAL A 7 13.14 13.65 4.41
C VAL A 7 13.36 12.13 4.35
N LYS A 8 14.03 11.50 5.32
CA LYS A 8 14.17 10.03 5.36
C LYS A 8 13.23 9.34 6.36
N ASP A 9 12.65 10.10 7.29
CA ASP A 9 11.75 9.59 8.33
C ASP A 9 10.26 9.79 7.99
N GLN A 10 9.95 10.26 6.78
CA GLN A 10 8.59 10.62 6.40
C GLN A 10 7.95 9.47 5.61
N PHE A 11 7.15 8.65 6.30
CA PHE A 11 6.31 7.54 5.79
C PHE A 11 5.63 7.83 4.43
N TRP A 12 5.32 9.11 4.17
CA TRP A 12 4.60 9.57 2.99
C TRP A 12 5.45 9.77 1.74
N LEU A 13 6.78 9.78 1.83
CA LEU A 13 7.62 10.09 0.66
C LEU A 13 7.65 8.98 -0.37
N ILE A 14 7.71 7.71 0.06
CA ILE A 14 7.66 6.58 -0.88
C ILE A 14 6.31 6.57 -1.61
N PRO A 15 5.14 6.58 -0.93
CA PRO A 15 3.85 6.63 -1.61
C PRO A 15 3.69 7.86 -2.51
N ALA A 16 4.07 9.05 -2.04
CA ALA A 16 3.94 10.28 -2.82
C ALA A 16 4.83 10.26 -4.07
N SER A 17 6.05 9.73 -3.97
CA SER A 17 6.95 9.59 -5.12
C SER A 17 6.42 8.61 -6.16
N LEU A 18 5.82 7.49 -5.73
CA LEU A 18 5.17 6.52 -6.62
C LEU A 18 3.95 7.13 -7.31
N CYS A 19 3.13 7.90 -6.58
CA CYS A 19 2.02 8.64 -7.15
C CYS A 19 2.49 9.65 -8.20
N LEU A 20 3.54 10.42 -7.89
CA LEU A 20 4.12 11.38 -8.82
C LEU A 20 4.65 10.69 -10.08
N ALA A 21 5.36 9.57 -9.92
CA ALA A 21 5.86 8.77 -11.02
C ALA A 21 4.72 8.24 -11.90
N ALA A 22 3.64 7.75 -11.29
CA ALA A 22 2.46 7.26 -12.01
C ALA A 22 1.75 8.38 -12.78
N VAL A 23 1.63 9.59 -12.21
CA VAL A 23 1.08 10.77 -12.89
C VAL A 23 1.93 11.16 -14.10
N VAL A 24 3.26 11.22 -13.93
CA VAL A 24 4.19 11.52 -15.03
C VAL A 24 4.11 10.45 -16.12
N LEU A 25 4.07 9.17 -15.74
CA LEU A 25 3.93 8.05 -16.66
C LEU A 25 2.61 8.13 -17.44
N ALA A 26 1.49 8.43 -16.78
CA ALA A 26 0.19 8.59 -17.44
C ALA A 26 0.22 9.73 -18.46
N GLN A 27 0.72 10.90 -18.08
CA GLN A 27 0.80 12.06 -18.97
C GLN A 27 1.68 11.78 -20.18
N THR A 28 2.85 11.18 -19.98
CA THR A 28 3.77 10.84 -21.07
C THR A 28 3.18 9.82 -22.02
N LEU A 29 2.57 8.74 -21.53
CA LEU A 29 1.94 7.72 -22.38
C LEU A 29 0.72 8.25 -23.13
N VAL A 30 -0.08 9.14 -22.52
CA VAL A 30 -1.20 9.81 -23.21
C VAL A 30 -0.70 10.73 -24.32
N LEU A 31 0.36 11.50 -24.08
CA LEU A 31 0.95 12.39 -25.08
C LEU A 31 1.58 11.61 -26.25
N VAL A 32 2.32 10.55 -25.94
CA VAL A 32 2.94 9.68 -26.95
C VAL A 32 1.87 8.91 -27.73
N GLY A 33 0.86 8.35 -27.05
CA GLY A 33 -0.22 7.62 -27.70
C GLY A 33 -1.11 8.47 -28.62
N ARG A 34 -1.10 9.80 -28.47
CA ARG A 34 -1.76 10.73 -29.41
C ARG A 34 -0.93 11.09 -30.63
N SER A 35 0.39 10.96 -30.54
CA SER A 35 1.32 11.38 -31.60
C SER A 35 1.79 10.21 -32.45
N VAL A 36 1.72 8.99 -31.93
CA VAL A 36 2.17 7.78 -32.61
C VAL A 36 0.98 6.84 -32.78
N ASP A 37 0.65 6.54 -34.03
CA ASP A 37 -0.35 5.55 -34.40
C ASP A 37 0.25 4.16 -34.21
N MET A 38 0.17 3.63 -32.99
CA MET A 38 0.70 2.32 -32.63
C MET A 38 -0.43 1.29 -32.69
N PRO A 39 -0.17 0.07 -33.22
CA PRO A 39 -1.18 -0.98 -33.25
C PRO A 39 -1.62 -1.30 -31.83
N ALA A 40 -2.93 -1.46 -31.65
CA ALA A 40 -3.50 -1.86 -30.37
C ALA A 40 -3.00 -3.27 -29.99
N LEU A 41 -2.01 -3.33 -29.09
CA LEU A 41 -1.59 -4.57 -28.45
C LEU A 41 -2.73 -5.13 -27.58
N TRP A 42 -2.77 -6.47 -27.42
CA TRP A 42 -3.57 -7.32 -26.53
C TRP A 42 -5.11 -7.15 -26.55
N LEU A 43 -5.63 -5.93 -26.64
CA LEU A 43 -7.03 -5.55 -26.55
C LEU A 43 -7.71 -5.33 -27.92
N GLY A 44 -6.95 -5.22 -29.02
CA GLY A 44 -7.50 -4.80 -30.32
C GLY A 44 -8.05 -3.37 -30.27
N GLU A 45 -8.79 -2.95 -31.29
CA GLU A 45 -9.44 -1.63 -31.33
C GLU A 45 -10.60 -1.57 -30.33
N LEU A 46 -10.29 -1.28 -29.06
CA LEU A 46 -11.30 -0.96 -28.05
C LEU A 46 -11.94 0.39 -28.38
N GLY A 47 -13.27 0.39 -28.52
CA GLY A 47 -14.03 1.62 -28.69
C GLY A 47 -13.91 2.55 -27.46
N PRO A 48 -14.06 3.88 -27.64
CA PRO A 48 -13.95 4.86 -26.55
C PRO A 48 -14.83 4.59 -25.34
N SER A 49 -16.07 4.12 -25.57
CA SER A 49 -17.00 3.78 -24.49
C SER A 49 -16.46 2.62 -23.64
N SER A 50 -16.10 1.51 -24.28
CA SER A 50 -15.56 0.33 -23.60
C SER A 50 -14.25 0.61 -22.87
N ALA A 51 -13.37 1.43 -23.46
CA ALA A 51 -12.15 1.86 -22.80
C ALA A 51 -12.44 2.73 -21.56
N GLY A 52 -13.41 3.64 -21.66
CA GLY A 52 -13.86 4.48 -20.54
C GLY A 52 -14.46 3.65 -19.40
N ASP A 53 -15.36 2.72 -19.73
CA ASP A 53 -15.98 1.82 -18.76
C ASP A 53 -14.92 0.96 -18.05
N LEU A 54 -13.98 0.39 -18.81
CA LEU A 54 -12.88 -0.40 -18.26
C LEU A 54 -12.01 0.43 -17.31
N MET A 55 -11.54 1.60 -17.72
CA MET A 55 -10.74 2.47 -16.85
C MET A 55 -11.51 2.92 -15.62
N GLY A 56 -12.83 3.15 -15.75
CA GLY A 56 -13.71 3.47 -14.62
C GLY A 56 -13.80 2.34 -13.61
N VAL A 57 -13.98 1.11 -14.07
CA VAL A 57 -13.96 -0.10 -13.21
C VAL A 57 -12.61 -0.26 -12.52
N LEU A 58 -11.50 -0.07 -13.23
CA LEU A 58 -10.14 -0.14 -12.66
C LEU A 58 -9.91 0.94 -11.60
N ALA A 59 -10.30 2.19 -11.87
CA ALA A 59 -10.17 3.27 -10.89
C ALA A 59 -10.97 2.97 -9.61
N GLY A 60 -12.21 2.50 -9.76
CA GLY A 60 -13.05 2.14 -8.62
C GLY A 60 -12.49 0.97 -7.78
N SER A 61 -11.99 -0.07 -8.43
CA SER A 61 -11.42 -1.24 -7.75
C SER A 61 -10.11 -0.88 -7.02
N LEU A 62 -9.24 -0.07 -7.63
CA LEU A 62 -7.98 0.38 -7.03
C LEU A 62 -8.21 1.31 -5.84
N LEU A 63 -9.21 2.19 -5.90
CA LEU A 63 -9.59 3.02 -4.76
C LEU A 63 -10.09 2.16 -3.59
N THR A 64 -10.89 1.14 -3.89
CA THR A 64 -11.37 0.18 -2.88
C THR A 64 -10.21 -0.59 -2.26
N ALA A 65 -9.30 -1.14 -3.09
CA ALA A 65 -8.12 -1.85 -2.62
C ALA A 65 -7.22 -0.95 -1.74
N THR A 66 -7.02 0.30 -2.13
CA THR A 66 -6.29 1.30 -1.33
C THR A 66 -6.93 1.51 0.04
N ALA A 67 -8.25 1.71 0.08
CA ALA A 67 -8.99 1.91 1.32
C ALA A 67 -8.94 0.67 2.22
N THR A 68 -9.08 -0.53 1.66
CA THR A 68 -8.96 -1.80 2.39
C THR A 68 -7.57 -1.96 2.98
N THR A 69 -6.51 -1.74 2.17
CA THR A 69 -5.12 -1.78 2.63
C THR A 69 -4.91 -0.84 3.81
N PHE A 70 -5.34 0.42 3.68
CA PHE A 70 -5.22 1.43 4.74
C PHE A 70 -5.96 1.03 6.02
N SER A 71 -7.18 0.50 5.89
CA SER A 71 -7.97 0.00 7.02
C SER A 71 -7.25 -1.13 7.76
N ILE A 72 -6.68 -2.09 7.01
CA ILE A 72 -5.90 -3.19 7.58
C ILE A 72 -4.64 -2.66 8.26
N THR A 73 -3.90 -1.73 7.65
CA THR A 73 -2.70 -1.14 8.25
C THR A 73 -3.03 -0.51 9.61
N ILE A 74 -4.11 0.28 9.68
CA ILE A 74 -4.54 0.90 10.93
C ILE A 74 -4.94 -0.15 11.96
N ALA A 75 -5.72 -1.17 11.56
CA ALA A 75 -6.13 -2.24 12.47
C ALA A 75 -4.92 -2.96 13.10
N VAL A 76 -3.89 -3.23 12.30
CA VAL A 76 -2.64 -3.86 12.75
C VAL A 76 -1.86 -2.95 13.70
N ILE A 77 -1.79 -1.65 13.41
CA ILE A 77 -1.17 -0.67 14.31
C ILE A 77 -1.90 -0.63 15.65
N VAL A 78 -3.24 -0.60 15.65
CA VAL A 78 -4.04 -0.60 16.88
C VAL A 78 -3.84 -1.88 17.68
N LEU A 79 -3.85 -3.05 17.01
CA LEU A 79 -3.59 -4.35 17.64
C LEU A 79 -2.19 -4.42 18.26
N THR A 80 -1.19 -3.84 17.60
CA THR A 80 0.20 -3.85 18.06
C THR A 80 0.44 -2.84 19.18
N SER A 81 -0.22 -1.67 19.13
CA SER A 81 -0.11 -0.66 20.18
C SER A 81 -0.64 -1.16 21.52
N SER A 82 -1.73 -1.95 21.51
CA SER A 82 -2.27 -2.59 22.72
C SER A 82 -1.38 -3.69 23.32
N ALA A 83 -0.30 -4.08 22.62
CA ALA A 83 0.58 -5.20 22.95
C ALA A 83 1.85 -4.83 23.73
N PHE A 84 2.52 -3.77 23.27
CA PHE A 84 3.94 -3.53 23.53
C PHE A 84 4.23 -2.08 24.00
N GLY A 85 3.18 -1.28 24.21
CA GLY A 85 3.32 0.12 24.61
C GLY A 85 3.89 1.04 23.53
N ALA A 86 3.91 2.35 23.83
CA ALA A 86 4.10 3.45 22.87
C ALA A 86 5.41 3.46 22.05
N ARG A 87 6.40 2.60 22.35
CA ARG A 87 7.70 2.58 21.66
C ARG A 87 7.68 1.81 20.33
N LEU A 88 6.78 0.84 20.15
CA LEU A 88 6.73 0.00 18.93
C LEU A 88 5.95 0.65 17.76
N VAL A 89 5.06 1.60 18.05
CA VAL A 89 4.29 2.38 17.06
C VAL A 89 5.21 3.12 16.08
N ARG A 90 6.38 3.56 16.56
CA ARG A 90 7.38 4.29 15.76
C ARG A 90 8.06 3.42 14.70
N ASN A 91 8.15 2.10 14.92
CA ASN A 91 8.82 1.17 14.01
C ASN A 91 7.89 0.65 12.89
N PHE A 92 6.56 0.64 13.12
CA PHE A 92 5.58 0.23 12.11
C PHE A 92 5.31 1.31 11.05
N MET A 93 5.47 2.59 11.40
CA MET A 93 5.48 3.68 10.40
C MET A 93 6.72 3.63 9.48
N ASP A 94 7.64 2.68 9.67
CA ASP A 94 8.81 2.49 8.82
C ASP A 94 8.69 1.24 7.93
N ASP A 95 7.53 0.59 7.93
CA ASP A 95 7.28 -0.57 7.08
C ASP A 95 7.19 -0.17 5.60
N ARG A 96 8.33 -0.33 4.91
CA ARG A 96 8.48 -0.07 3.48
C ARG A 96 7.56 -0.95 2.63
N GLY A 97 7.21 -2.15 3.08
CA GLY A 97 6.30 -3.04 2.36
C GLY A 97 4.92 -2.41 2.21
N SER A 98 4.33 -2.00 3.33
CA SER A 98 3.04 -1.28 3.34
C SER A 98 3.09 0.03 2.55
N GLN A 99 4.18 0.80 2.65
CA GLN A 99 4.33 2.07 1.89
C GLN A 99 4.35 1.85 0.37
N VAL A 100 5.06 0.82 -0.11
CA VAL A 100 5.13 0.50 -1.55
C VAL A 100 3.77 0.04 -2.06
N VAL A 101 3.08 -0.84 -1.33
CA VAL A 101 1.74 -1.33 -1.71
C VAL A 101 0.75 -0.18 -1.79
N LEU A 102 0.70 0.67 -0.77
CA LEU A 102 -0.19 1.84 -0.74
C LEU A 102 0.13 2.81 -1.88
N GLY A 103 1.41 3.09 -2.11
CA GLY A 103 1.86 3.97 -3.18
C GLY A 103 1.55 3.45 -4.58
N MET A 104 1.67 2.14 -4.79
CA MET A 104 1.31 1.49 -6.05
C MET A 104 -0.20 1.55 -6.30
N PHE A 105 -1.05 1.16 -5.33
CA PHE A 105 -2.50 1.21 -5.54
C PHE A 105 -3.01 2.63 -5.78
N LEU A 106 -2.53 3.60 -5.00
CA LEU A 106 -2.90 5.00 -5.17
C LEU A 106 -2.33 5.57 -6.47
N GLY A 107 -1.10 5.19 -6.85
CA GLY A 107 -0.47 5.58 -8.10
C GLY A 107 -1.23 5.04 -9.31
N SER A 108 -1.56 3.74 -9.33
CA SER A 108 -2.38 3.11 -10.36
C SER A 108 -3.78 3.71 -10.43
N PHE A 109 -4.39 4.07 -9.29
CA PHE A 109 -5.67 4.79 -9.26
C PHE A 109 -5.56 6.14 -9.97
N LEU A 110 -4.56 6.95 -9.63
CA LEU A 110 -4.32 8.25 -10.27
C LEU A 110 -4.01 8.08 -11.77
N TYR A 111 -3.22 7.07 -12.11
CA TYR A 111 -2.93 6.70 -13.49
C TYR A 111 -4.24 6.42 -14.25
N ALA A 112 -5.10 5.54 -13.73
CA ALA A 112 -6.37 5.18 -14.35
C ALA A 112 -7.29 6.40 -14.52
N VAL A 113 -7.37 7.29 -13.54
CA VAL A 113 -8.18 8.53 -13.62
C VAL A 113 -7.64 9.48 -14.70
N ILE A 114 -6.32 9.64 -14.81
CA ILE A 114 -5.70 10.50 -15.83
C ILE A 114 -5.94 9.94 -17.23
N VAL A 115 -5.75 8.63 -17.40
CA VAL A 115 -6.01 7.95 -18.68
C VAL A 115 -7.49 8.04 -19.02
N LEU A 116 -8.40 7.77 -18.08
CA LEU A 116 -9.84 7.91 -18.26
C LEU A 116 -10.22 9.30 -18.74
N ARG A 117 -9.69 10.35 -18.10
CA ARG A 117 -9.92 11.76 -18.51
C ARG A 117 -9.46 12.02 -19.94
N SER A 118 -8.43 11.33 -20.42
CA SER A 118 -7.84 11.57 -21.73
C SER A 118 -8.56 10.87 -22.90
N ILE A 119 -9.47 9.94 -22.59
CA ILE A 119 -10.33 9.26 -23.57
C ILE A 119 -11.37 10.26 -24.07
N THR A 120 -11.52 10.33 -25.39
CA THR A 120 -12.50 11.18 -26.09
C THR A 120 -13.25 10.35 -27.11
N ALA A 121 -14.37 10.86 -27.64
CA ALA A 121 -15.20 10.14 -28.62
C ALA A 121 -14.42 9.72 -29.88
N ASP A 122 -13.39 10.48 -30.26
CA ASP A 122 -12.64 10.26 -31.50
C ASP A 122 -11.25 9.64 -31.25
N SER A 123 -10.80 9.55 -30.00
CA SER A 123 -9.45 9.08 -29.69
C SER A 123 -9.37 8.37 -28.35
N VAL A 124 -8.79 7.17 -28.39
CA VAL A 124 -8.45 6.34 -27.24
C VAL A 124 -6.93 6.19 -27.19
N PRO A 125 -6.26 6.58 -26.08
CA PRO A 125 -4.82 6.35 -25.92
C PRO A 125 -4.57 4.87 -25.57
N ALA A 126 -4.64 4.01 -26.58
CA ALA A 126 -4.59 2.56 -26.43
C ALA A 126 -3.34 2.06 -25.69
N LEU A 127 -2.19 2.71 -25.89
CA LEU A 127 -0.96 2.39 -25.16
C LEU A 127 -1.11 2.62 -23.65
N ALA A 128 -1.69 3.75 -23.26
CA ALA A 128 -1.87 4.08 -21.85
C ALA A 128 -2.89 3.14 -21.18
N VAL A 129 -3.95 2.77 -21.90
CA VAL A 129 -4.95 1.77 -21.46
C VAL A 129 -4.30 0.40 -21.23
N ASN A 130 -3.46 -0.07 -22.16
CA ASN A 130 -2.75 -1.35 -22.02
C ASN A 130 -1.81 -1.37 -20.81
N VAL A 131 -1.08 -0.27 -20.57
CA VAL A 131 -0.22 -0.16 -19.39
C VAL A 131 -1.05 -0.16 -18.10
N ALA A 132 -2.26 0.42 -18.10
CA ALA A 132 -3.17 0.35 -16.96
C ALA A 132 -3.55 -1.10 -16.61
N LEU A 133 -3.78 -1.94 -17.61
CA LEU A 133 -4.06 -3.36 -17.40
C LEU A 133 -2.87 -4.10 -16.79
N ILE A 134 -1.67 -3.85 -17.29
CA ILE A 134 -0.45 -4.45 -16.74
C ILE A 134 -0.26 -4.01 -15.29
N LEU A 135 -0.43 -2.72 -15.00
CA LEU A 135 -0.37 -2.19 -13.64
C LEU A 135 -1.40 -2.86 -12.72
N THR A 136 -2.63 -3.07 -13.21
CA THR A 136 -3.67 -3.75 -12.44
C THR A 136 -3.27 -5.19 -12.11
N LEU A 137 -2.68 -5.94 -13.05
CA LEU A 137 -2.18 -7.29 -12.78
C LEU A 137 -1.05 -7.29 -11.74
N VAL A 138 -0.17 -6.29 -11.82
CA VAL A 138 0.88 -6.07 -10.81
C VAL A 138 0.26 -5.77 -9.45
N ASP A 139 -0.77 -4.92 -9.39
CA ASP A 139 -1.48 -4.57 -8.16
C ASP A 139 -2.16 -5.78 -7.50
N VAL A 140 -2.74 -6.69 -8.28
CA VAL A 140 -3.27 -7.96 -7.75
C VAL A 140 -2.16 -8.78 -7.08
N GLY A 141 -0.98 -8.86 -7.70
CA GLY A 141 0.19 -9.52 -7.09
C GLY A 141 0.65 -8.82 -5.81
N LEU A 142 0.68 -7.48 -5.79
CA LEU A 142 1.00 -6.71 -4.59
C LEU A 142 -0.02 -6.90 -3.48
N LEU A 143 -1.30 -7.08 -3.80
CA LEU A 143 -2.34 -7.35 -2.81
C LEU A 143 -2.08 -8.69 -2.09
N VAL A 144 -1.75 -9.74 -2.86
CA VAL A 144 -1.42 -11.06 -2.30
C VAL A 144 -0.17 -10.96 -1.42
N TYR A 145 0.86 -10.27 -1.90
CA TYR A 145 2.06 -9.99 -1.11
C TYR A 145 1.73 -9.26 0.20
N TYR A 146 0.90 -8.21 0.14
CA TYR A 146 0.52 -7.41 1.30
C TYR A 146 -0.21 -8.22 2.37
N ILE A 147 -1.14 -9.09 1.95
CA ILE A 147 -1.86 -9.97 2.87
C ILE A 147 -0.89 -10.88 3.61
N HIS A 148 0.07 -11.49 2.90
CA HIS A 148 1.08 -12.35 3.52
C HIS A 148 1.95 -11.56 4.50
N HIS A 149 2.47 -10.41 4.09
CA HIS A 149 3.32 -9.54 4.89
C HIS A 149 2.65 -9.07 6.20
N ILE A 150 1.38 -8.66 6.12
CA ILE A 150 0.60 -8.27 7.31
C ILE A 150 0.34 -9.46 8.22
N THR A 151 0.03 -10.62 7.65
CA THR A 151 -0.24 -11.84 8.41
C THR A 151 0.98 -12.25 9.25
N ASP A 152 2.18 -12.22 8.66
CA ASP A 152 3.43 -12.54 9.35
C ASP A 152 3.73 -11.54 10.47
N SER A 153 3.46 -10.25 10.21
CA SER A 153 3.61 -9.17 11.19
C SER A 153 2.73 -9.38 12.43
N VAL A 154 1.47 -9.81 12.22
CA VAL A 154 0.53 -10.10 13.32
C VAL A 154 0.93 -11.36 14.09
N GLN A 155 1.37 -12.42 13.40
CA GLN A 155 1.84 -13.65 14.04
C GLN A 155 3.04 -13.38 14.94
N LEU A 156 4.02 -12.62 14.46
CA LEU A 156 5.20 -12.23 15.24
C LEU A 156 4.82 -11.43 16.48
N ALA A 157 3.91 -10.46 16.35
CA ALA A 157 3.42 -9.67 17.47
C ALA A 157 2.68 -10.51 18.52
N THR A 158 1.97 -11.56 18.09
CA THR A 158 1.26 -12.47 19.01
C THR A 158 2.23 -13.41 19.72
N LEU A 159 3.21 -13.96 18.99
CA LEU A 159 4.23 -14.85 19.56
C LEU A 159 5.09 -14.14 20.60
N SER A 160 5.53 -12.92 20.32
CA SER A 160 6.34 -12.14 21.26
C SER A 160 5.56 -11.81 22.54
N ARG A 161 4.25 -11.53 22.47
CA ARG A 161 3.40 -11.37 23.67
C ARG A 161 3.33 -12.65 24.51
N ARG A 162 3.15 -13.81 23.86
CA ARG A 162 3.09 -15.10 24.56
C ARG A 162 4.38 -15.42 25.29
N LEU A 163 5.52 -15.25 24.62
CA LEU A 163 6.84 -15.46 25.22
C LEU A 163 7.07 -14.50 26.40
N GLY A 164 6.67 -13.23 26.29
CA GLY A 164 6.76 -12.28 27.40
C GLY A 164 5.96 -12.73 28.63
N ALA A 165 4.72 -13.16 28.43
CA ALA A 165 3.87 -13.68 29.51
C ALA A 165 4.42 -14.97 30.13
N GLU A 166 4.99 -15.86 29.32
CA GLU A 166 5.61 -17.11 29.79
C GLU A 166 6.88 -16.83 30.61
N PHE A 167 7.73 -15.89 30.17
CA PHE A 167 8.89 -15.44 30.94
C PHE A 167 8.49 -14.85 32.29
N GLU A 168 7.44 -14.04 32.33
CA GLU A 168 6.95 -13.44 33.58
C GLU A 168 6.42 -14.49 34.56
N GLN A 169 5.70 -15.50 34.05
CA GLN A 169 5.27 -16.66 34.85
C GLN A 169 6.46 -17.46 35.40
N VAL A 170 7.50 -17.69 34.57
CA VAL A 170 8.71 -18.39 35.02
C VAL A 170 9.46 -17.58 36.07
N ILE A 171 9.57 -16.25 35.91
CA ILE A 171 10.21 -15.38 36.90
C ILE A 171 9.45 -15.45 38.22
N GLN A 172 8.12 -15.33 38.22
CA GLN A 172 7.30 -15.43 39.44
C GLN A 172 7.38 -16.81 40.10
N ALA A 173 7.53 -17.88 39.31
CA ALA A 173 7.68 -19.23 39.85
C ALA A 173 9.06 -19.46 40.51
N VAL A 174 10.13 -18.83 39.98
CA VAL A 174 11.50 -18.99 40.50
C VAL A 174 11.81 -17.98 41.61
N TYR A 175 11.25 -16.78 41.55
CA TYR A 175 11.32 -15.74 42.57
C TYR A 175 9.90 -15.27 42.92
N PRO A 176 9.19 -16.00 43.80
CA PRO A 176 7.94 -15.51 44.34
C PRO A 176 8.22 -14.20 45.08
N GLU A 177 7.51 -13.13 44.76
CA GLU A 177 7.59 -11.89 45.54
C GLU A 177 7.13 -12.21 46.96
N ASP A 178 8.08 -12.21 47.90
CA ASP A 178 7.81 -12.44 49.31
C ASP A 178 7.16 -11.17 49.89
N THR A 179 5.83 -11.07 49.77
CA THR A 179 5.03 -9.96 50.30
C THR A 179 4.91 -9.99 51.84
N SER A 180 5.90 -10.55 52.54
CA SER A 180 5.88 -10.81 53.99
C SER A 180 6.55 -9.72 54.84
N HIS A 181 6.83 -8.54 54.30
CA HIS A 181 7.42 -7.43 55.06
C HIS A 181 6.61 -6.13 54.91
N ASP A 182 5.45 -6.06 55.57
CA ASP A 182 4.90 -4.81 56.14
C ASP A 182 3.74 -5.13 57.11
N GLU A 183 4.08 -5.59 58.32
CA GLU A 183 3.35 -5.26 59.55
C GLU A 183 4.41 -5.02 60.63
N PRO A 184 4.40 -3.84 61.26
CA PRO A 184 3.60 -3.69 62.47
C PRO A 184 2.78 -2.39 62.57
#